data_AF-A0A9E5V063-F1
#
_entry.id   AF-A0A9E5V063-F1
#
_cell.length_a   1.000
_cell.length_b   1.000
_cell.length_c   1.000
_cell.angle_alpha   90.00
_cell.angle_beta   90.00
_cell.angle_gamma   90.00
#
_symmetry.space_group_name_H-M   'P 1'
#
loop_
_entity.id
_entity.type
_entity.pdbx_description
1 polymer ?
#
loop_
_entity_poly.entity_id
_entity_poly.type
_entity_poly.pdbx_seq_one_letter_code
_entity_poly.pdbx_strand_id
1 'polypeptide(L)'
;MGTFRNVFRDELGAIAPAVLAEARQLDYTLSSQGSRSYAVLVQQAEQMADRLVRQSFSDAAVTQVSLRILGEHNGSEAPVLYLTVSRTDWQANPDIQTQARYFGRPSAVLLGFTQPQAIQTAAALPIGYPTSQDVENSLSDIEPNFYD
;
A
#
# COMPACT_ATOMS: atom_id res chain seq x y z
N MET A 1 -18.46 -76.50 20.06
CA MET A 1 -18.00 -76.69 18.67
C MET A 1 -19.05 -76.04 17.78
N GLY A 2 -18.73 -74.90 17.16
CA GLY A 2 -19.70 -74.09 16.40
C GLY A 2 -19.31 -72.62 16.35
N THR A 3 -18.26 -72.32 15.59
CA THR A 3 -17.82 -70.96 15.24
C THR A 3 -18.75 -70.40 14.17
N PHE A 4 -19.38 -69.25 14.42
CA PHE A 4 -20.03 -68.46 13.38
C PHE A 4 -19.29 -67.12 13.25
N ARG A 5 -18.71 -66.94 12.06
CA ARG A 5 -17.83 -65.85 11.63
C ARG A 5 -18.60 -64.53 11.56
N ASN A 6 -18.07 -63.49 12.21
CA ASN A 6 -18.45 -62.11 11.95
C ASN A 6 -17.85 -61.69 10.60
N VAL A 7 -18.68 -61.48 9.58
CA VAL A 7 -18.28 -60.97 8.26
C VAL A 7 -19.04 -59.69 7.95
N PHE A 8 -18.48 -58.57 8.38
CA PHE A 8 -18.80 -57.22 7.89
C PHE A 8 -17.46 -56.48 7.85
N ARG A 9 -16.67 -56.71 6.79
CA ARG A 9 -16.49 -55.80 5.65
C ARG A 9 -15.93 -54.44 6.08
N ASP A 10 -14.61 -54.34 5.96
CA ASP A 10 -13.84 -53.12 5.83
C ASP A 10 -14.47 -52.17 4.80
N GLU A 11 -15.14 -51.13 5.27
CA GLU A 11 -15.36 -49.91 4.51
C GLU A 11 -14.72 -48.74 5.28
N LEU A 12 -13.39 -48.79 5.39
CA LEU A 12 -12.60 -47.60 5.75
C LEU A 12 -12.61 -46.67 4.54
N GLY A 13 -13.72 -45.96 4.36
CA GLY A 13 -13.72 -44.73 3.59
C GLY A 13 -12.67 -43.83 4.22
N ALA A 14 -11.50 -43.74 3.59
CA ALA A 14 -10.43 -42.85 4.00
C ALA A 14 -10.96 -41.42 3.88
N ILE A 15 -11.51 -40.89 4.97
CA ILE A 15 -11.69 -39.46 5.15
C ILE A 15 -10.28 -38.87 5.18
N ALA A 16 -9.84 -38.39 4.03
CA ALA A 16 -8.64 -37.57 3.95
C ALA A 16 -8.80 -36.44 4.98
N PRO A 17 -7.81 -36.18 5.84
CA PRO A 17 -7.92 -35.08 6.79
C PRO A 17 -8.13 -33.80 6.00
N ALA A 18 -9.23 -33.10 6.26
CA ALA A 18 -9.40 -31.73 5.80
C ALA A 18 -8.29 -30.91 6.47
N VAL A 19 -7.23 -30.60 5.71
CA VAL A 19 -6.21 -29.64 6.16
C VAL A 19 -6.93 -28.30 6.23
N LEU A 20 -7.19 -27.83 7.45
CA LEU A 20 -7.70 -26.48 7.66
C LEU A 20 -6.61 -25.51 7.22
N ALA A 21 -6.80 -24.87 6.07
CA ALA A 21 -5.93 -23.82 5.59
C ALA A 21 -6.00 -22.63 6.57
N GLU A 22 -4.91 -22.36 7.30
CA GLU A 22 -4.84 -21.24 8.23
C GLU A 22 -4.26 -20.00 7.52
N ALA A 23 -5.05 -18.93 7.48
CA ALA A 23 -4.56 -17.61 7.09
C ALA A 23 -4.10 -16.87 8.35
N ARG A 24 -2.83 -16.44 8.37
CA ARG A 24 -2.24 -15.70 9.50
C ARG A 24 -2.19 -14.21 9.20
N GLN A 25 -2.78 -13.40 10.08
CA GLN A 25 -2.68 -11.94 10.02
C GLN A 25 -1.68 -11.42 11.06
N LEU A 26 -0.81 -10.51 10.64
CA LEU A 26 0.26 -9.95 11.45
C LEU A 26 0.27 -8.42 11.33
N ASP A 27 0.34 -7.75 12.47
CA ASP A 27 0.49 -6.31 12.58
C ASP A 27 1.70 -6.01 13.46
N TYR A 28 2.71 -5.31 12.91
CA TYR A 28 3.95 -5.00 13.62
C TYR A 28 4.26 -3.51 13.55
N THR A 29 4.70 -2.93 14.65
CA THR A 29 5.27 -1.58 14.69
C THR A 29 6.79 -1.68 14.76
N LEU A 30 7.46 -1.02 13.82
CA LEU A 30 8.91 -0.90 13.74
C LEU A 30 9.33 0.52 14.14
N SER A 31 10.01 0.64 15.27
CA SER A 31 10.66 1.89 15.64
C SER A 31 11.84 2.16 14.70
N SER A 32 11.93 3.40 14.23
CA SER A 32 12.96 3.87 13.31
C SER A 32 14.36 3.92 13.90
N GLN A 33 14.52 3.81 15.23
CA GLN A 33 15.83 3.71 15.91
C GLN A 33 16.83 4.81 15.49
N GLY A 34 16.36 6.03 15.21
CA GLY A 34 17.20 7.13 14.75
C GLY A 34 17.59 7.08 13.27
N SER A 35 16.84 6.32 12.45
CA SER A 35 16.98 6.32 10.99
C SER A 35 16.93 7.73 10.42
N ARG A 36 17.87 8.06 9.55
CA ARG A 36 18.02 9.42 8.99
C ARG A 36 17.09 9.67 7.79
N SER A 37 16.48 8.63 7.23
CA SER A 37 15.61 8.73 6.07
C SER A 37 14.54 7.66 6.08
N TYR A 38 13.43 7.95 5.39
CA TYR A 38 12.34 7.01 5.21
C TYR A 38 12.78 5.74 4.46
N ALA A 39 13.72 5.85 3.51
CA ALA A 39 14.22 4.70 2.76
C ALA A 39 14.92 3.67 3.67
N VAL A 40 15.67 4.12 4.69
CA VAL A 40 16.30 3.22 5.65
C VAL A 40 15.25 2.48 6.49
N LEU A 41 14.20 3.19 6.91
CA LEU A 41 13.08 2.58 7.62
C LEU A 41 12.35 1.53 6.76
N VAL A 42 12.15 1.80 5.47
CA VAL A 42 11.57 0.85 4.52
C VAL A 42 12.44 -0.41 4.42
N GLN A 43 13.76 -0.28 4.28
CA GLN A 43 14.66 -1.44 4.23
C GLN A 43 14.62 -2.28 5.51
N GLN A 44 14.54 -1.64 6.68
CA GLN A 44 14.39 -2.35 7.95
C GLN A 44 13.04 -3.08 8.03
N ALA A 45 11.97 -2.47 7.53
CA ALA A 45 10.66 -3.10 7.44
C ALA A 45 10.69 -4.32 6.50
N GLU A 46 11.39 -4.25 5.37
CA GLU A 46 11.57 -5.39 4.46
C GLU A 46 12.28 -6.56 5.13
N GLN A 47 13.39 -6.30 5.83
CA GLN A 47 14.12 -7.33 6.58
C GLN A 47 13.26 -7.96 7.68
N MET A 48 12.42 -7.16 8.34
CA MET A 48 11.47 -7.67 9.32
C MET A 48 10.39 -8.53 8.65
N ALA A 49 9.85 -8.07 7.52
CA ALA A 49 8.83 -8.78 6.77
C ALA A 49 9.32 -10.15 6.28
N ASP A 50 10.52 -10.22 5.71
CA ASP A 50 11.13 -11.47 5.26
C ASP A 50 11.23 -12.49 6.42
N ARG A 51 11.75 -12.06 7.57
CA ARG A 51 11.83 -12.92 8.77
C ARG A 51 10.46 -13.40 9.24
N LEU A 52 9.48 -12.50 9.32
CA LEU A 52 8.14 -12.82 9.81
C LEU A 52 7.39 -13.78 8.89
N VAL A 53 7.51 -13.59 7.57
CA VAL A 53 6.90 -14.47 6.56
C VAL A 53 7.55 -15.85 6.62
N ARG A 54 8.88 -15.94 6.64
CA ARG A 54 9.60 -17.22 6.79
C ARG A 54 9.22 -17.95 8.08
N GLN A 55 9.17 -17.22 9.19
CA GLN A 55 8.79 -17.76 10.49
C GLN A 55 7.32 -18.21 10.52
N SER A 56 6.43 -17.54 9.79
CA SER A 56 5.03 -17.95 9.71
C SER A 56 4.87 -19.25 8.92
N PHE A 57 5.59 -19.39 7.81
CA PHE A 57 5.54 -20.60 7.00
C PHE A 57 6.33 -21.78 7.59
N SER A 58 7.08 -21.61 8.66
CA SER A 58 7.65 -22.77 9.39
C SER A 58 6.56 -23.63 10.04
N ASP A 59 5.40 -23.05 10.30
CA ASP A 59 4.19 -23.76 10.73
C ASP A 59 3.46 -24.31 9.50
N ALA A 60 3.34 -25.64 9.37
CA ALA A 60 2.77 -26.30 8.20
C ALA A 60 1.27 -26.03 7.98
N ALA A 61 0.53 -25.61 9.01
CA ALA A 61 -0.90 -25.29 8.89
C ALA A 61 -1.14 -23.97 8.17
N VAL A 62 -0.16 -23.04 8.19
CA VAL A 62 -0.29 -21.70 7.61
C VAL A 62 -0.16 -21.79 6.09
N THR A 63 -1.18 -21.37 5.37
CA THR A 63 -1.20 -21.36 3.89
C THR A 63 -1.06 -19.96 3.31
N GLN A 64 -1.36 -18.93 4.09
CA GLN A 64 -1.29 -17.53 3.69
C GLN A 64 -0.87 -16.64 4.85
N VAL A 65 -0.09 -15.61 4.55
CA VAL A 65 0.31 -14.56 5.49
C VAL A 65 -0.14 -13.21 4.97
N SER A 66 -0.86 -12.45 5.80
CA SER A 66 -1.15 -11.03 5.60
C SER A 66 -0.40 -10.23 6.65
N LEU A 67 0.58 -9.43 6.24
CA LEU A 67 1.44 -8.66 7.12
C LEU A 67 1.32 -7.17 6.83
N ARG A 68 1.10 -6.38 7.88
CA ARG A 68 1.23 -4.92 7.87
C ARG A 68 2.33 -4.50 8.82
N ILE A 69 3.24 -3.65 8.34
CA ILE A 69 4.27 -3.03 9.17
C ILE A 69 4.00 -1.53 9.24
N LEU A 70 3.80 -1.02 10.45
CA LEU A 70 3.79 0.38 10.80
C LEU A 70 5.22 0.81 11.14
N GLY A 71 5.62 1.99 10.69
CA GLY A 71 6.83 2.67 11.15
C GLY A 71 6.50 3.61 12.28
N GLU A 72 7.42 3.76 13.23
CA GLU A 72 7.33 4.72 14.32
C GLU A 72 8.57 5.62 14.30
N HIS A 73 8.36 6.93 14.29
CA HIS A 73 9.45 7.91 14.33
C HIS A 73 8.98 9.17 15.03
N ASN A 74 9.75 9.61 16.04
CA ASN A 74 9.46 10.78 16.88
C ASN A 74 8.04 10.78 17.47
N GLY A 75 7.54 9.60 17.86
CA GLY A 75 6.20 9.46 18.45
C GLY A 75 5.05 9.47 17.44
N SER A 76 5.32 9.58 16.14
CA SER A 76 4.33 9.38 15.08
C SER A 76 4.38 7.96 14.55
N GLU A 77 3.22 7.41 14.19
CA GLU A 77 3.10 6.11 13.54
C GLU A 77 2.40 6.21 12.18
N ALA A 78 2.88 5.47 11.19
CA ALA A 78 2.28 5.40 9.86
C ALA A 78 2.59 4.07 9.18
N PRO A 79 1.73 3.55 8.30
CA PRO A 79 2.03 2.32 7.57
C PRO A 79 3.23 2.51 6.65
N VAL A 80 4.14 1.54 6.63
CA VAL A 80 5.35 1.53 5.78
C VAL A 80 5.17 0.57 4.62
N LEU A 81 4.78 -0.68 4.92
CA LEU A 81 4.48 -1.69 3.92
C LEU A 81 3.33 -2.60 4.34
N TYR A 82 2.74 -3.23 3.33
CA TYR A 82 1.74 -4.29 3.46
C TYR A 82 2.02 -5.39 2.45
N LEU A 83 1.83 -6.65 2.83
CA LEU A 83 1.87 -7.76 1.89
C LEU A 83 0.83 -8.83 2.26
N THR A 84 0.30 -9.50 1.24
CA THR A 84 -0.45 -10.75 1.38
C THR A 84 0.18 -11.75 0.43
N VAL A 85 0.71 -12.85 0.98
CA VAL A 85 1.42 -13.85 0.18
C VAL A 85 0.99 -15.25 0.59
N SER A 86 0.76 -16.12 -0.39
CA SER A 86 0.51 -17.55 -0.14
C SER A 86 1.83 -18.30 0.05
N ARG A 87 1.78 -19.48 0.68
CA ARG A 87 2.95 -20.36 0.80
C ARG A 87 3.53 -20.71 -0.56
N THR A 88 2.66 -21.02 -1.52
CA THR A 88 3.06 -21.41 -2.88
C THR A 88 3.79 -20.27 -3.58
N ASP A 89 3.26 -19.05 -3.51
CA ASP A 89 3.88 -17.88 -4.14
C ASP A 89 5.22 -17.56 -3.47
N TRP A 90 5.29 -17.65 -2.14
CA TRP A 90 6.52 -17.42 -1.39
C TRP A 90 7.61 -18.45 -1.72
N GLN A 91 7.24 -19.73 -1.92
CA GLN A 91 8.18 -20.76 -2.35
C GLN A 91 8.66 -20.55 -3.78
N ALA A 92 7.80 -20.05 -4.67
CA ALA A 92 8.15 -19.74 -6.05
C ALA A 92 9.07 -18.51 -6.16
N ASN A 93 8.82 -17.47 -5.36
CA ASN A 93 9.60 -16.23 -5.35
C ASN A 93 9.66 -15.61 -3.92
N PRO A 94 10.66 -15.97 -3.09
CA PRO A 94 10.80 -15.49 -1.72
C PRO A 94 11.45 -14.09 -1.67
N ASP A 95 10.86 -13.12 -2.38
CA ASP A 95 11.35 -11.73 -2.44
C ASP A 95 10.26 -10.73 -2.01
N ILE A 96 10.46 -10.14 -0.82
CA ILE A 96 9.55 -9.14 -0.25
C ILE A 96 9.32 -7.96 -1.21
N GLN A 97 10.34 -7.53 -1.95
CA GLN A 97 10.24 -6.33 -2.77
C GLN A 97 9.24 -6.48 -3.92
N THR A 98 9.07 -7.71 -4.41
CA THR A 98 8.09 -8.04 -5.45
C THR A 98 6.68 -8.30 -4.93
N GLN A 99 6.56 -8.73 -3.67
CA GLN A 99 5.28 -9.13 -3.06
C GLN A 99 4.63 -7.99 -2.26
N ALA A 100 5.43 -7.05 -1.76
CA ALA A 100 4.97 -5.99 -0.89
C ALA A 100 4.44 -4.77 -1.66
N ARG A 101 3.49 -4.09 -1.01
CA ARG A 101 2.97 -2.78 -1.38
C ARG A 101 3.48 -1.76 -0.38
N TYR A 102 4.11 -0.71 -0.90
CA TYR A 102 4.75 0.32 -0.09
C TYR A 102 3.88 1.55 0.03
N PHE A 103 3.91 2.17 1.21
CA PHE A 103 3.35 3.49 1.40
C PHE A 103 4.45 4.53 1.16
N GLY A 104 4.21 5.44 0.22
CA GLY A 104 5.22 6.39 -0.24
C GLY A 104 5.27 7.67 0.59
N ARG A 105 5.28 8.82 -0.11
CA ARG A 105 5.43 10.15 0.51
C ARG A 105 4.43 10.46 1.64
N PRO A 106 3.14 10.09 1.58
CA PRO A 106 2.21 10.40 2.67
C PRO A 106 2.70 9.88 4.02
N SER A 107 3.17 8.62 4.08
CA SER A 107 3.74 8.05 5.30
C SER A 107 5.04 8.73 5.71
N ALA A 108 5.91 9.06 4.75
CA ALA A 108 7.13 9.80 5.03
C ALA A 108 6.84 11.19 5.65
N VAL A 109 5.75 11.86 5.24
CA VAL A 109 5.30 13.13 5.83
C VAL A 109 4.77 12.92 7.24
N LEU A 110 3.88 11.94 7.44
CA LEU A 110 3.29 11.64 8.76
C LEU A 110 4.35 11.27 9.81
N LEU A 111 5.39 10.56 9.37
CA LEU A 111 6.54 10.19 10.20
C LEU A 111 7.56 11.31 10.34
N GLY A 112 7.38 12.46 9.69
CA GLY A 112 8.29 13.61 9.81
C GLY A 112 9.63 13.46 9.08
N PHE A 113 9.76 12.53 8.13
CA PHE A 113 10.95 12.41 7.27
C PHE A 113 10.99 13.44 6.14
N THR A 114 9.85 14.04 5.79
CA THR A 114 9.77 15.06 4.74
C THR A 114 8.67 16.07 5.07
N GLN A 115 8.85 17.32 4.65
CA GLN A 115 7.85 18.36 4.87
C GLN A 115 6.68 18.19 3.90
N PRO A 116 5.43 18.47 4.31
CA PRO A 116 4.31 18.53 3.40
C PRO A 116 4.57 19.65 2.38
N GLN A 117 4.49 19.34 1.09
CA GLN A 117 4.54 20.37 0.05
C GLN A 117 3.29 21.22 0.18
N ALA A 118 3.45 22.53 0.43
CA ALA A 118 2.35 23.46 0.28
C ALA A 118 1.82 23.33 -1.16
N ILE A 119 0.51 23.16 -1.31
CA ILE A 119 -0.13 23.27 -2.62
C ILE A 119 0.13 24.71 -3.04
N GLN A 120 1.04 24.91 -4.00
CA GLN A 120 1.17 26.19 -4.65
C GLN A 120 -0.10 26.35 -5.49
N THR A 121 -1.12 26.97 -4.90
CA THR A 121 -2.26 27.48 -5.65
C THR A 121 -1.65 28.37 -6.72
N ALA A 122 -1.78 27.98 -8.00
CA ALA A 122 -1.35 28.82 -9.10
C ALA A 122 -1.90 30.23 -8.83
N ALA A 123 -0.99 31.21 -8.70
CA ALA A 123 -1.39 32.59 -8.58
C ALA A 123 -2.39 32.86 -9.70
N ALA A 124 -3.60 33.28 -9.34
CA ALA A 124 -4.54 33.77 -10.32
C ALA A 124 -3.79 34.82 -11.13
N LEU A 125 -3.52 34.55 -12.41
CA LEU A 125 -3.06 35.59 -13.32
C LEU A 125 -4.08 36.73 -13.19
N PRO A 126 -3.67 37.99 -13.05
CA PRO A 126 -4.61 39.09 -13.15
C PRO A 126 -5.26 38.98 -14.53
N ILE A 127 -6.47 38.43 -14.60
CA ILE A 127 -7.32 38.60 -15.76
C ILE A 127 -7.59 40.09 -15.78
N GLY A 128 -6.93 40.80 -16.67
CA GLY A 128 -7.26 42.19 -16.96
C GLY A 128 -8.74 42.22 -17.32
N TYR A 129 -9.54 42.79 -16.44
CA TYR A 129 -10.90 43.16 -16.79
C TYR A 129 -10.78 44.15 -17.96
N PRO A 130 -11.50 43.95 -19.09
CA PRO A 130 -11.56 44.99 -20.09
C PRO A 130 -12.21 46.20 -19.43
N THR A 131 -11.40 47.22 -19.14
CA THR A 131 -11.90 48.52 -18.70
C THR A 131 -12.72 49.09 -19.85
N SER A 132 -13.94 49.56 -19.58
CA SER A 132 -14.90 50.07 -20.57
C SER A 132 -14.45 51.34 -21.34
N GLN A 133 -13.17 51.70 -21.31
CA GLN A 133 -12.62 52.84 -22.04
C GLN A 133 -12.25 52.54 -23.50
N ASP A 134 -12.19 51.27 -23.91
CA ASP A 134 -11.98 50.91 -25.33
C ASP A 134 -13.23 51.08 -26.20
N VAL A 135 -14.42 51.23 -25.60
CA VAL A 135 -15.68 51.38 -26.36
C VAL A 135 -15.96 52.83 -26.76
N GLU A 136 -15.43 53.81 -26.01
CA GLU A 136 -15.62 55.24 -26.33
C GLU A 136 -14.63 55.75 -27.37
N ASN A 137 -13.45 55.14 -27.51
CA ASN A 137 -12.40 55.64 -28.42
C ASN A 137 -12.50 55.10 -29.86
N SER A 138 -13.56 54.33 -30.17
CA SER A 138 -13.80 53.77 -31.52
C SER A 138 -14.95 54.45 -32.28
N LEU A 139 -15.60 55.47 -31.71
CA LEU A 139 -16.70 56.20 -32.36
C LEU A 139 -16.27 57.56 -32.95
N SER A 140 -15.00 57.93 -32.81
CA SER A 140 -14.43 59.20 -33.28
C SER A 140 -13.74 59.12 -34.65
N ASP A 141 -13.66 57.94 -35.29
CA ASP A 141 -12.96 57.73 -36.57
C ASP A 141 -13.90 57.33 -37.73
N ILE A 142 -15.18 57.69 -37.64
CA ILE A 142 -16.09 57.63 -38.80
C ILE A 142 -16.26 59.07 -39.32
N GLU A 143 -15.27 59.54 -40.07
CA GLU A 143 -15.46 60.72 -40.92
C GLU A 143 -16.30 60.29 -42.14
N PRO A 144 -17.51 60.83 -42.34
CA PRO A 144 -18.30 60.49 -43.51
C PRO A 144 -17.71 61.23 -44.72
N ASN A 145 -17.00 60.50 -45.59
CA ASN A 145 -16.57 61.00 -46.90
C ASN A 145 -17.81 61.30 -47.77
N PHE A 146 -18.36 62.51 -47.63
CA PHE A 146 -19.31 63.11 -48.57
C PHE A 146 -18.52 63.98 -49.55
N TYR A 147 -18.29 63.49 -50.76
CA TYR A 147 -18.00 64.31 -51.93
C TYR A 147 -18.91 63.85 -53.09
N ASP A 148 -19.65 64.84 -53.62
CA ASP A 148 -20.56 64.91 -54.78
C ASP A 148 -21.12 63.61 -55.42
#